data_AF-A0A559NB59-F1
#
_entry.id   AF-A0A559NB59-F1
#
_cell.length_a   1.000
_cell.length_b   1.000
_cell.length_c   1.000
_cell.angle_alpha   90.00
_cell.angle_beta   90.00
_cell.angle_gamma   90.00
#
_symmetry.space_group_name_H-M   'P 1'
#
loop_
_entity.id
_entity.type
_entity.pdbx_description
1 polymer ?
#
loop_
_entity_poly.entity_id
_entity_poly.type
_entity_poly.pdbx_seq_one_letter_code
_entity_poly.pdbx_strand_id
1 'polypeptide(L)' 'MINENELKGKTKTEVLKLLGTPFKGAITNVWTYKKGSSNELETEITVYFDPENGKVLLTDCETV' A
#
# COMPACT_ATOMS: atom_id res chain seq x y z
N MET A 1 -1.41 1.18 -13.90
CA MET A 1 -2.11 0.61 -12.73
C MET A 1 -1.08 -0.15 -11.91
N ILE A 2 -1.02 0.06 -10.60
CA ILE A 2 -0.07 -0.68 -9.76
C ILE A 2 -0.70 -2.04 -9.52
N ASN A 3 -0.04 -3.09 -10.00
CA ASN A 3 -0.54 -4.44 -9.81
C ASN A 3 -0.23 -4.87 -8.38
N GLU A 4 -1.23 -5.38 -7.66
CA GLU A 4 -1.11 -5.96 -6.31
C GLU A 4 0.01 -7.00 -6.20
N ASN A 5 0.22 -7.76 -7.28
CA ASN A 5 1.30 -8.73 -7.40
C ASN A 5 2.71 -8.11 -7.41
N GLU A 6 2.87 -6.82 -7.70
CA GLU A 6 4.19 -6.17 -7.70
C GLU A 6 4.66 -5.79 -6.29
N LEU A 7 3.75 -5.69 -5.31
CA LEU A 7 4.11 -5.26 -3.96
C LEU A 7 4.53 -6.44 -3.05
N LYS A 8 4.05 -7.65 -3.32
CA LYS A 8 4.31 -8.82 -2.48
C LYS A 8 5.81 -9.09 -2.30
N GLY A 9 6.24 -9.26 -1.06
CA GLY A 9 7.65 -9.51 -0.69
C GLY A 9 8.56 -8.27 -0.68
N LYS A 10 8.07 -7.09 -1.08
CA LYS A 10 8.83 -5.83 -0.98
C LYS A 10 8.95 -5.36 0.45
N THR A 11 10.03 -4.66 0.77
CA THR A 11 10.24 -4.02 2.07
C THR A 11 9.45 -2.71 2.18
N LYS A 12 9.21 -2.23 3.41
CA LYS A 12 8.62 -0.89 3.66
C LYS A 12 9.30 0.24 2.87
N THR A 13 10.62 0.22 2.76
CA THR A 13 11.39 1.21 2.00
C THR A 13 11.11 1.17 0.51
N GLU A 14 10.99 -0.02 -0.08
CA GLU A 14 10.62 -0.17 -1.49
C GLU A 14 9.19 0.29 -1.73
N VAL A 15 8.26 -0.03 -0.82
CA VAL A 15 6.88 0.43 -0.92
C VAL A 15 6.80 1.95 -0.83
N LEU A 16 7.54 2.60 0.09
CA LEU A 16 7.64 4.06 0.15
C LEU A 16 8.17 4.67 -1.14
N LYS A 17 9.17 4.04 -1.78
CA LYS A 17 9.72 4.52 -3.06
C LYS A 17 8.71 4.41 -4.21
N LEU A 18 7.83 3.42 -4.18
CA LEU A 18 6.85 3.17 -5.24
C LEU A 18 5.56 3.96 -5.07
N LEU A 19 5.03 4.01 -3.84
CA LEU A 19 3.72 4.58 -3.52
C LEU A 19 3.81 5.95 -2.84
N GLY A 20 4.99 6.34 -2.38
CA GLY A 20 5.16 7.50 -1.52
C GLY A 20 4.74 7.22 -0.07
N THR A 21 4.49 8.30 0.66
CA THR A 21 4.04 8.23 2.05
C THR A 21 2.59 7.74 2.11
N PRO A 22 2.26 6.75 2.93
CA PRO A 22 0.88 6.29 3.08
C PRO A 22 0.01 7.40 3.69
N PHE A 23 -1.27 7.39 3.29
CA PHE A 23 -2.29 8.27 3.86
C PHE A 23 -2.54 7.94 5.34
N LYS A 24 -2.49 6.65 5.72
CA LYS A 24 -2.71 6.18 7.09
C LYS A 24 -1.75 5.06 7.46
N GLY A 25 -1.39 5.00 8.74
CA GLY A 25 -0.73 3.82 9.32
C GLY A 25 0.79 3.76 9.17
N ALA A 26 1.46 4.82 8.71
CA ALA A 26 2.91 4.88 8.44
C ALA A 26 3.82 4.33 9.56
N ILE A 27 3.41 4.47 10.83
CA ILE A 27 4.16 3.99 12.00
C ILE A 27 3.89 2.52 12.36
N THR A 28 2.97 1.86 11.64
CA THR A 28 2.52 0.49 11.92
C THR A 28 2.97 -0.49 10.82
N ASN A 29 2.50 -1.73 10.90
CA ASN A 29 2.68 -2.76 9.87
C ASN A 29 1.51 -2.81 8.88
N VAL A 30 0.58 -1.86 8.92
CA VAL A 30 -0.54 -1.77 7.98
C VAL A 30 -0.58 -0.35 7.43
N TRP A 31 -0.37 -0.21 6.13
CA TRP A 31 -0.30 1.09 5.47
C TRP A 31 -1.41 1.21 4.44
N THR A 32 -2.14 2.32 4.49
CA THR A 32 -3.25 2.59 3.57
C THR A 32 -2.92 3.77 2.69
N TYR A 33 -3.18 3.61 1.40
CA TYR A 33 -2.94 4.59 0.35
C TYR A 33 -4.26 4.92 -0.33
N LYS A 34 -4.50 6.20 -0.59
CA LYS A 34 -5.62 6.65 -1.41
C LYS A 34 -5.10 7.07 -2.77
N LYS A 35 -5.76 6.59 -3.83
CA LYS A 35 -5.43 6.91 -5.20
C LYS A 35 -6.71 7.24 -5.96
N GLY A 36 -6.95 8.51 -6.16
CA GLY A 36 -8.04 9.04 -6.98
C GLY A 36 -7.65 10.41 -7.51
N SER A 37 -8.01 10.70 -8.76
CA SER A 37 -8.02 12.06 -9.29
C SER A 37 -9.37 12.69 -8.94
N SER A 38 -9.47 14.01 -8.81
CA SER A 38 -10.69 14.71 -8.36
C SER A 38 -12.00 14.44 -9.16
N ASN A 39 -11.96 13.64 -10.23
CA ASN A 39 -13.09 13.24 -11.07
C ASN A 39 -13.18 11.71 -11.33
N GLU A 40 -12.36 10.87 -10.68
CA GLU A 40 -12.40 9.41 -10.81
C GLU A 40 -12.63 8.75 -9.44
N LEU A 41 -13.27 7.57 -9.44
CA LEU A 41 -13.51 6.75 -8.24
C LEU A 41 -12.22 6.64 -7.41
N GLU A 42 -12.33 6.94 -6.13
CA GLU A 42 -11.18 6.83 -5.24
C GLU A 42 -10.87 5.34 -5.07
N THR A 43 -9.63 4.93 -5.26
CA THR A 43 -9.21 3.55 -4.95
C THR A 43 -8.37 3.59 -3.70
N GLU A 44 -8.73 2.79 -2.71
CA GLU A 44 -7.98 2.65 -1.48
C GLU A 44 -7.18 1.34 -1.53
N ILE A 45 -5.87 1.42 -1.29
CA ILE A 45 -4.95 0.28 -1.31
C ILE A 45 -4.40 0.12 0.10
N THR A 46 -4.69 -1.01 0.73
CA THR A 46 -4.15 -1.38 2.04
C THR A 46 -3.05 -2.42 1.88
N VAL A 47 -1.86 -2.12 2.41
CA VAL A 47 -0.67 -2.96 2.36
C VAL A 47 -0.36 -3.47 3.76
N TYR A 48 -0.28 -4.79 3.93
CA TYR A 48 0.06 -5.41 5.20
C TYR A 48 1.48 -5.94 5.15
N PHE A 49 2.28 -5.53 6.13
CA PHE A 49 3.66 -5.94 6.31
C PHE A 49 3.75 -7.03 7.37
N ASP A 50 4.60 -8.01 7.10
CA ASP A 50 5.02 -9.02 8.05
C ASP A 50 5.80 -8.34 9.20
N PRO A 51 5.41 -8.59 10.47
CA PRO A 51 6.04 -7.96 11.63
C PRO A 51 7.47 -8.48 11.90
N GLU A 52 7.82 -9.67 11.44
CA GLU A 52 9.10 -10.32 11.70
C GLU A 52 10.17 -9.88 10.68
N ASN A 53 9.79 -9.81 9.41
CA ASN A 53 10.74 -9.52 8.32
C ASN A 53 10.49 -8.17 7.60
N GLY A 54 9.40 -7.46 7.93
CA GLY A 54 9.09 -6.13 7.41
C GLY A 54 8.74 -6.09 5.91
N LYS A 55 8.39 -7.24 5.32
CA LYS A 55 8.02 -7.35 3.91
C LYS A 55 6.51 -7.41 3.72
N VAL A 56 6.02 -7.02 2.56
CA VAL A 56 4.60 -7.11 2.22
C VAL A 56 4.14 -8.56 2.19
N LEU A 57 3.15 -8.88 3.02
CA LEU A 57 2.49 -10.18 3.09
C LEU A 57 1.30 -10.25 2.13
N LEU A 58 0.45 -9.22 2.18
CA LEU A 58 -0.73 -9.09 1.35
C LEU A 58 -1.04 -7.62 1.03
N THR A 59 -1.84 -7.44 -0.01
CA THR A 59 -2.41 -6.16 -0.41
C THR A 59 -3.90 -6.36 -0.65
N ASP A 60 -4.69 -5.36 -0.30
CA ASP A 60 -6.13 -5.31 -0.51
C ASP A 60 -6.48 -4.00 -1.23
N CYS A 61 -7.27 -4.08 -2.28
CA CYS A 61 -7.69 -2.92 -3.08
C CYS A 61 -9.20 -2.80 -3.06
N GLU A 62 -9.71 -1.70 -2.49
CA GLU A 62 -11.13 -1.37 -2.47
C GLU A 62 -11.37 -0.15 -3.37
N THR A 63 -12.38 -0.24 -4.25
CA THR A 63 -12.85 0.92 -5.02
C THR A 63 -13.97 1.57 -4.22
N VAL A 64 -13.79 2.84 -3.86
CA VAL A 64 -14.74 3.66 -3.09
C VAL A 64 -15.43 4.71 -3.94
#